data_AF-A0AAE0C3C5-F1
#
_entry.id   AF-A0AAE0C3C5-F1
#
_cell.length_a   1.000
_cell.length_b   1.000
_cell.length_c   1.000
_cell.angle_alpha   90.00
_cell.angle_beta   90.00
_cell.angle_gamma   90.00
#
_symmetry.space_group_name_H-M   'P 1'
#
loop_
_entity.id
_entity.type
_entity.pdbx_description
1 polymer ?
#
loop_
_entity_poly.entity_id
_entity_poly.type
_entity_poly.pdbx_seq_one_letter_code
_entity_poly.pdbx_strand_id
1 'polypeptide(L)'
;MTSTIAGRVPTEQLSSVPWSPKVDSRRAATFTSFALTAAAEALLDAGWKPEHQTSRERTGVAIGSGMSSASDMAEAGRLLKGGQGRRISPYFIPRILVNMAAGAVSMEYGFR
;
A
#
# COMPACT_ATOMS: atom_id res chain seq x y z
N MET A 1 -6.74 -22.30 -21.06
CA MET A 1 -6.73 -20.87 -21.42
C MET A 1 -5.38 -20.29 -21.03
N THR A 2 -4.59 -19.83 -21.98
CA THR A 2 -3.30 -19.17 -21.70
C THR A 2 -3.56 -17.69 -21.45
N SER A 3 -3.37 -17.25 -20.21
CA SER A 3 -3.44 -15.82 -19.85
C SER A 3 -2.21 -15.10 -20.37
N THR A 4 -2.39 -13.90 -20.94
CA THR A 4 -1.29 -13.01 -21.36
C THR A 4 -1.24 -11.82 -20.40
N ILE A 5 -0.04 -11.43 -19.96
CA ILE A 5 0.14 -10.29 -19.05
C ILE A 5 -0.09 -8.99 -19.83
N ALA A 6 -1.07 -8.18 -19.42
CA ALA A 6 -1.41 -6.92 -20.07
C ALA A 6 -0.44 -5.77 -19.72
N GLY A 7 0.22 -5.83 -18.56
CA GLY A 7 1.18 -4.84 -18.12
C GLY A 7 1.82 -5.24 -16.79
N ARG A 8 3.08 -4.86 -16.60
CA ARG A 8 3.82 -5.09 -15.36
C ARG A 8 4.59 -3.83 -14.99
N VAL A 9 4.41 -3.35 -13.77
CA VAL A 9 5.22 -2.27 -13.22
C VAL A 9 6.62 -2.81 -12.91
N PRO A 10 7.71 -2.16 -13.38
CA PRO A 10 9.08 -2.55 -13.03
C PRO A 10 9.34 -2.36 -11.54
N THR A 11 9.26 -3.45 -10.78
CA THR A 11 9.36 -3.43 -9.31
C THR A 11 10.75 -3.04 -8.82
N GLU A 12 11.78 -3.16 -9.65
CA GLU A 12 13.17 -2.79 -9.38
C GLU A 12 13.31 -1.26 -9.24
N GLN A 13 12.43 -0.49 -9.89
CA GLN A 13 12.41 0.96 -9.82
C GLN A 13 11.63 1.46 -8.58
N LEU A 14 10.77 0.63 -7.98
CA LEU A 14 10.06 1.02 -6.76
C LEU A 14 11.01 1.17 -5.56
N SER A 15 12.13 0.44 -5.53
CA SER A 15 13.19 0.66 -4.54
C SER A 15 13.97 1.95 -4.76
N SER A 16 13.84 2.59 -5.92
CA SER A 16 14.53 3.84 -6.27
C SER A 16 13.70 5.10 -6.02
N VAL A 17 12.40 4.96 -5.74
CA VAL A 17 11.56 6.11 -5.37
C VAL A 17 11.77 6.42 -3.88
N PRO A 18 12.25 7.61 -3.52
CA PRO A 18 12.84 7.86 -2.22
C PRO A 18 11.77 8.23 -1.18
N TRP A 19 10.99 7.27 -0.67
CA TRP A 19 10.22 7.53 0.57
C TRP A 19 9.62 6.27 1.19
N SER A 20 9.54 6.04 2.51
CA SER A 20 9.89 6.75 3.76
C SER A 20 10.36 5.68 4.74
N PRO A 21 11.35 5.92 5.64
CA PRO A 21 11.74 4.95 6.66
C PRO A 21 10.59 4.58 7.64
N LYS A 22 9.44 5.27 7.56
CA LYS A 22 8.27 5.05 8.43
C LYS A 22 7.38 3.89 7.98
N VAL A 23 7.29 3.59 6.68
CA VAL A 23 6.49 2.45 6.18
C VAL A 23 7.40 1.24 6.04
N ASP A 24 7.44 0.41 7.08
CA ASP A 24 8.14 -0.89 7.04
C ASP A 24 7.57 -1.72 5.90
N SER A 25 8.38 -2.00 4.87
CA SER A 25 7.99 -2.79 3.69
C SER A 25 7.50 -4.20 4.06
N ARG A 26 7.89 -4.71 5.23
CA ARG A 26 7.38 -5.99 5.78
C ARG A 26 5.96 -5.87 6.33
N ARG A 27 5.45 -4.66 6.54
CA ARG A 27 4.09 -4.37 7.03
C ARG A 27 3.13 -3.88 5.94
N ALA A 28 3.62 -3.51 4.76
CA ALA A 28 2.81 -3.07 3.63
C ALA A 28 2.81 -4.09 2.48
N ALA A 29 1.65 -4.27 1.84
CA ALA A 29 1.56 -5.04 0.60
C ALA A 29 1.98 -4.20 -0.61
N THR A 30 2.35 -4.85 -1.71
CA THR A 30 2.85 -4.19 -2.92
C THR A 30 1.89 -3.12 -3.47
N PHE A 31 0.58 -3.37 -3.44
CA PHE A 31 -0.42 -2.39 -3.90
C PHE A 31 -0.41 -1.10 -3.05
N THR A 32 -0.12 -1.22 -1.75
CA THR A 32 0.03 -0.07 -0.86
C THR A 32 1.27 0.74 -1.19
N SER A 33 2.37 0.07 -1.51
CA SER A 33 3.59 0.74 -1.99
C SER A 33 3.34 1.51 -3.28
N PHE A 34 2.62 0.93 -4.24
CA PHE A 34 2.22 1.65 -5.45
C PHE A 34 1.38 2.89 -5.15
N ALA A 35 0.42 2.79 -4.23
CA ALA A 35 -0.40 3.93 -3.83
C ALA A 35 0.43 5.06 -3.19
N LEU A 36 1.39 4.72 -2.34
CA LEU A 36 2.30 5.71 -1.72
C LEU A 36 3.20 6.38 -2.76
N THR A 37 3.79 5.60 -3.67
CA THR A 37 4.62 6.13 -4.76
C THR A 37 3.81 7.08 -5.65
N ALA A 38 2.65 6.65 -6.12
CA ALA A 38 1.80 7.47 -6.98
C ALA A 38 1.30 8.73 -6.27
N ALA A 39 0.96 8.64 -4.98
CA ALA A 39 0.57 9.81 -4.18
C ALA A 39 1.74 10.80 -4.03
N ALA A 40 2.97 10.31 -3.81
CA ALA A 40 4.15 11.16 -3.72
C ALA A 40 4.41 11.93 -5.02
N GLU A 41 4.34 11.23 -6.15
CA GLU A 41 4.49 11.84 -7.48
C GLU A 41 3.40 12.88 -7.74
N ALA A 42 2.14 12.55 -7.45
CA ALA A 42 1.01 13.47 -7.64
C ALA A 42 1.08 14.72 -6.75
N LEU A 43 1.50 14.57 -5.49
CA LEU A 43 1.68 15.71 -4.57
C LEU A 43 2.83 16.61 -4.99
N LEU A 44 3.92 16.01 -5.48
CA LEU A 44 5.07 16.75 -6.00
C LEU A 44 4.69 17.56 -7.24
N ASP A 45 4.00 16.92 -8.19
CA ASP A 45 3.51 17.54 -9.42
C ASP A 45 2.52 18.68 -9.13
N ALA A 46 1.62 18.48 -8.16
CA ALA A 46 0.68 19.52 -7.72
C ALA A 46 1.34 20.65 -6.89
N GLY A 47 2.60 20.49 -6.47
CA GLY A 47 3.24 21.40 -5.54
C GLY A 47 2.56 21.47 -4.16
N TRP A 48 1.76 20.47 -3.79
CA TRP A 48 0.96 20.49 -2.56
C TRP A 48 1.75 19.89 -1.39
N LYS A 49 2.14 20.75 -0.44
CA LYS A 49 2.88 20.39 0.77
C LYS A 49 2.21 21.02 2.00
N PRO A 50 1.12 20.43 2.54
CA PRO A 50 0.41 21.00 3.67
C PRO A 50 1.22 20.87 4.98
N GLU A 51 1.79 21.98 5.43
CA GLU A 51 2.59 22.04 6.66
C GLU A 51 1.74 22.27 7.92
N HIS A 52 0.67 23.05 7.79
CA HIS A 52 -0.22 23.39 8.91
C HIS A 52 -1.34 22.36 9.10
N GLN A 53 -1.78 22.22 10.36
CA GLN A 53 -2.84 21.29 10.77
C GLN A 53 -4.13 21.50 9.97
N THR A 54 -4.57 22.74 9.82
CA THR A 54 -5.79 23.08 9.06
C THR A 54 -5.70 22.68 7.59
N SER A 55 -4.53 22.84 6.96
CA SER A 55 -4.34 22.41 5.56
C SER A 55 -4.43 20.90 5.42
N ARG A 56 -3.97 20.14 6.43
CA ARG A 56 -4.06 18.67 6.47
C ARG A 56 -5.49 18.18 6.69
N GLU A 57 -6.27 18.84 7.53
CA GLU A 57 -7.70 18.55 7.76
C GLU A 57 -8.59 18.92 6.57
N ARG A 58 -8.09 19.76 5.67
CA ARG A 58 -8.75 20.05 4.39
C ARG A 58 -8.21 19.22 3.22
N THR A 59 -7.32 18.26 3.51
CA THR A 59 -6.78 17.35 2.50
C THR A 59 -7.26 15.94 2.82
N GLY A 60 -8.16 15.40 1.99
CA GLY A 60 -8.63 14.02 2.11
C GLY A 60 -7.89 13.05 1.21
N VAL A 61 -8.07 11.74 1.44
CA VAL A 61 -7.52 10.67 0.60
C VAL A 61 -8.64 9.74 0.14
N ALA A 62 -8.79 9.60 -1.18
CA ALA A 62 -9.72 8.67 -1.79
C ALA A 62 -8.96 7.81 -2.83
N ILE A 63 -8.58 6.59 -2.43
CA ILE A 63 -7.86 5.63 -3.27
C ILE A 63 -8.55 4.27 -3.15
N GLY A 64 -8.94 3.70 -4.29
CA GLY A 64 -9.50 2.36 -4.37
C GLY A 64 -8.51 1.35 -4.96
N SER A 65 -8.70 0.07 -4.66
CA SER A 65 -8.07 -1.03 -5.40
C SER A 65 -9.10 -2.08 -5.75
N GLY A 66 -9.04 -2.60 -6.97
CA GLY A 66 -9.92 -3.70 -7.41
C GLY A 66 -9.59 -5.02 -6.70
N MET A 67 -8.32 -5.23 -6.34
CA MET A 67 -7.88 -6.38 -5.56
C MET A 67 -6.74 -5.97 -4.62
N SER A 68 -6.70 -6.56 -3.43
CA SER A 68 -5.56 -6.42 -2.52
C SER A 68 -4.50 -7.48 -2.83
N SER A 69 -3.78 -7.96 -1.82
CA SER A 69 -2.70 -8.93 -1.99
C SER A 69 -3.23 -10.37 -2.04
N ALA A 70 -3.63 -10.82 -3.23
CA ALA A 70 -4.08 -12.20 -3.45
C ALA A 70 -3.00 -13.24 -3.09
N SER A 71 -1.72 -12.89 -3.24
CA SER A 71 -0.59 -13.73 -2.83
C SER A 71 -0.55 -13.93 -1.31
N ASP A 72 -0.72 -12.86 -0.53
CA ASP A 72 -0.73 -12.93 0.94
C ASP A 72 -1.91 -13.76 1.42
N MET A 73 -3.09 -13.58 0.81
CA MET A 73 -4.29 -14.38 1.11
C MET A 73 -4.08 -15.87 0.81
N ALA A 74 -3.48 -16.20 -0.34
CA ALA A 74 -3.20 -17.57 -0.73
C ALA A 74 -2.17 -18.23 0.22
N GLU A 75 -1.16 -17.50 0.67
CA GLU A 75 -0.19 -17.99 1.64
C GLU A 75 -0.84 -18.25 3.01
N ALA A 76 -1.64 -17.32 3.50
CA ALA A 76 -2.39 -17.51 4.75
C ALA A 76 -3.31 -18.74 4.67
N GLY A 77 -4.00 -18.94 3.54
CA GLY A 77 -4.81 -20.13 3.30
C GLY A 77 -4.00 -21.44 3.35
N ARG A 78 -2.79 -21.45 2.77
CA ARG A 78 -1.88 -22.60 2.86
C ARG A 78 -1.43 -22.88 4.29
N LEU A 79 -1.07 -21.84 5.05
CA LEU A 79 -0.66 -21.98 6.46
C LEU A 79 -1.80 -22.52 7.33
N LEU A 80 -3.02 -22.01 7.15
CA LEU A 80 -4.20 -22.51 7.88
C LEU A 80 -4.48 -23.97 7.56
N LYS A 81 -4.51 -24.34 6.27
CA LYS A 81 -4.74 -25.72 5.84
C LYS A 81 -3.69 -26.69 6.40
N GLY A 82 -2.45 -26.24 6.54
CA GLY A 82 -1.36 -27.01 7.12
C GLY A 82 -1.29 -26.99 8.65
N GLY A 83 -2.29 -26.45 9.36
CA GLY A 83 -2.29 -26.36 10.84
C GLY A 83 -1.28 -25.34 11.41
N GLN A 84 -0.72 -24.48 10.58
CA GLN A 84 0.34 -23.52 10.92
C GLN A 84 -0.19 -22.10 11.12
N GLY A 85 -1.46 -21.95 11.55
CA GLY A 85 -2.09 -20.63 11.73
C GLY A 85 -1.31 -19.66 12.63
N ARG A 86 -0.56 -20.19 13.62
CA ARG A 86 0.33 -19.39 14.49
C ARG A 86 1.47 -18.69 13.76
N ARG A 87 1.79 -19.10 12.53
CA ARG A 87 2.83 -18.48 11.68
C ARG A 87 2.31 -17.30 10.87
N ILE A 88 0.99 -17.07 10.85
CA ILE A 88 0.41 -15.92 10.17
C ILE A 88 0.80 -14.65 10.92
N SER A 89 1.34 -13.68 10.19
CA SER A 89 1.76 -12.40 10.75
C SER A 89 0.58 -11.67 11.41
N PRO A 90 0.76 -11.05 12.59
CA PRO A 90 -0.23 -10.14 13.17
C PRO A 90 -0.60 -8.98 12.25
N TYR A 91 0.26 -8.63 11.30
CA TYR A 91 0.00 -7.59 10.29
C TYR A 91 -0.75 -8.11 9.06
N PHE A 92 -1.17 -9.38 9.02
CA PHE A 92 -1.85 -9.94 7.87
C PHE A 92 -3.12 -9.18 7.49
N ILE A 93 -4.03 -8.96 8.45
CA ILE A 93 -5.28 -8.24 8.19
C ILE A 93 -5.00 -6.80 7.71
N PRO A 94 -4.19 -5.98 8.42
CA PRO A 94 -3.77 -4.68 7.89
C PRO A 94 -3.22 -4.79 6.46
N ARG A 95 -2.34 -5.74 6.15
CA ARG A 95 -1.73 -5.85 4.81
C ARG A 95 -2.71 -6.11 3.67
N ILE A 96 -3.80 -6.85 3.91
CA ILE A 96 -4.71 -7.28 2.83
C ILE A 96 -5.94 -6.39 2.68
N LEU A 97 -6.15 -5.42 3.57
CA LEU A 97 -7.30 -4.54 3.52
C LEU A 97 -7.17 -3.54 2.36
N VAL A 98 -8.14 -3.52 1.45
CA VAL A 98 -8.12 -2.68 0.23
C VAL A 98 -7.98 -1.19 0.57
N ASN A 99 -8.67 -0.73 1.62
CA ASN A 99 -8.62 0.66 2.07
C ASN A 99 -7.24 1.06 2.63
N MET A 100 -6.30 0.13 2.84
CA MET A 100 -4.96 0.48 3.29
C MET A 100 -4.15 1.26 2.26
N ALA A 101 -4.50 1.22 0.98
CA ALA A 101 -3.93 2.15 0.01
C ALA A 101 -4.18 3.62 0.44
N ALA A 102 -5.44 3.97 0.73
CA ALA A 102 -5.81 5.30 1.20
C ALA A 102 -5.31 5.56 2.63
N GLY A 103 -5.45 4.59 3.53
CA GLY A 103 -5.02 4.71 4.92
C GLY A 103 -3.52 4.95 5.06
N ALA A 104 -2.69 4.24 4.28
CA ALA A 104 -1.25 4.44 4.30
C ALA A 104 -0.85 5.85 3.83
N VAL A 105 -1.45 6.35 2.74
CA VAL A 105 -1.20 7.71 2.25
C VAL A 105 -1.64 8.75 3.28
N SER A 106 -2.82 8.58 3.89
CA SER A 106 -3.30 9.49 4.94
C SER A 106 -2.37 9.52 6.15
N MET A 107 -1.94 8.35 6.64
CA MET A 107 -1.02 8.27 7.78
C MET A 107 0.35 8.88 7.47
N GLU A 108 0.86 8.63 6.28
CA GLU A 108 2.20 9.04 5.90
C GLU A 108 2.30 10.57 5.72
N TYR A 109 1.28 11.22 5.13
CA TYR A 109 1.25 12.68 4.97
C TYR A 109 0.47 13.43 6.07
N GLY A 110 -0.17 12.70 6.98
CA GLY A 110 -0.97 13.26 8.07
C GLY A 110 -2.28 13.92 7.61
N PHE A 111 -2.81 13.51 6.45
CA PHE A 111 -4.10 13.95 5.90
C PHE A 111 -5.26 13.43 6.76
N ARG A 112 -6.28 14.25 6.98
CA ARG A 112 -7.38 13.97 7.93
C ARG A 112 -8.72 14.30 7.35
#